data_AF-A0A924T0E4-F1
#
_entry.id   AF-A0A924T0E4-F1
#
_cell.length_a   1.000
_cell.length_b   1.000
_cell.length_c   1.000
_cell.angle_alpha   90.00
_cell.angle_beta   90.00
_cell.angle_gamma   90.00
#
_symmetry.space_group_name_H-M   'P 1'
#
loop_
_entity.id
_entity.type
_entity.pdbx_description
1 polymer ?
#
loop_
_entity_poly.entity_id
_entity_poly.type
_entity_poly.pdbx_seq_one_letter_code
_entity_poly.pdbx_strand_id
1 'polypeptide(L)'
;MRLVDFLILLLEAHAQTLQRLAALFGEERLLELLEDATELPDFGESVQFKPSEIQAKWLEPSVSEINALAYAELEGAVLDFNLPAILEFHLWAYPHYRAFIESPLDLSSRIRGPGGDAGSVLVGEALAHAEAWIQALHIPPAISQQAERAAQIPWLRFRTSVLKRIGKRPLGPAY
;
A
#
# COMPACT_ATOMS: atom_id res chain seq x y z
N MET A 1 7.77 -6.59 13.16
CA MET A 1 6.94 -7.08 12.04
C MET A 1 7.86 -7.31 10.84
N ARG A 2 7.72 -8.38 10.05
CA ARG A 2 8.55 -8.55 8.83
C ARG A 2 8.10 -7.57 7.76
N LEU A 3 8.99 -7.26 6.82
CA LEU A 3 8.68 -6.41 5.69
C LEU A 3 7.60 -7.06 4.79
N VAL A 4 7.66 -8.37 4.56
CA VAL A 4 6.59 -9.10 3.86
C VAL A 4 5.22 -8.94 4.55
N ASP A 5 5.16 -9.00 5.88
CA ASP A 5 3.90 -8.81 6.62
C ASP A 5 3.35 -7.38 6.46
N PHE A 6 4.24 -6.38 6.34
CA PHE A 6 3.85 -5.00 6.03
C PHE A 6 3.26 -4.88 4.63
N LEU A 7 3.91 -5.47 3.63
CA LEU A 7 3.48 -5.44 2.24
C LEU A 7 2.15 -6.15 2.04
N ILE A 8 1.93 -7.30 2.70
CA ILE A 8 0.65 -7.99 2.67
C ILE A 8 -0.46 -7.06 3.20
N LEU A 9 -0.25 -6.38 4.33
CA LEU A 9 -1.23 -5.45 4.87
C LEU A 9 -1.45 -4.23 3.96
N LEU A 10 -0.39 -3.74 3.32
CA LEU A 10 -0.45 -2.62 2.37
C LEU A 10 -1.30 -2.99 1.15
N LEU A 11 -1.00 -4.15 0.54
CA LEU A 11 -1.74 -4.67 -0.60
C LEU A 11 -3.19 -4.99 -0.24
N GLU A 12 -3.45 -5.54 0.95
CA GLU A 12 -4.81 -5.79 1.42
C GLU A 12 -5.62 -4.47 1.49
N ALA A 13 -5.01 -3.40 1.99
CA ALA A 13 -5.65 -2.09 2.07
C ALA A 13 -5.97 -1.52 0.68
N HIS A 14 -5.05 -1.67 -0.27
CA HIS A 14 -5.24 -1.23 -1.63
C HIS A 14 -6.29 -2.10 -2.36
N ALA A 15 -6.23 -3.43 -2.24
CA ALA A 15 -7.21 -4.36 -2.78
C ALA A 15 -8.64 -4.03 -2.29
N GLN A 16 -8.81 -3.82 -0.99
CA GLN A 16 -10.09 -3.41 -0.42
C GLN A 16 -10.53 -2.02 -0.91
N THR A 17 -9.58 -1.12 -1.17
CA THR A 17 -9.88 0.19 -1.77
C THR A 17 -10.41 0.03 -3.20
N LEU A 18 -9.73 -0.76 -4.04
CA LEU A 18 -10.15 -1.05 -5.41
C LEU A 18 -11.54 -1.70 -5.45
N GLN A 19 -11.80 -2.70 -4.60
CA GLN A 19 -13.12 -3.33 -4.50
C GLN A 19 -14.22 -2.34 -4.12
N ARG A 20 -13.92 -1.41 -3.20
CA ARG A 20 -14.89 -0.40 -2.75
C ARG A 20 -15.14 0.67 -3.79
N LEU A 21 -14.11 1.11 -4.51
CA LEU A 21 -14.24 2.04 -5.62
C LEU A 21 -14.99 1.39 -6.79
N ALA A 22 -14.72 0.11 -7.09
CA ALA A 22 -15.44 -0.66 -8.10
C ALA A 22 -16.92 -0.82 -7.73
N ALA A 23 -17.23 -1.06 -6.46
CA ALA A 23 -18.61 -1.09 -5.97
C ALA A 23 -19.32 0.28 -6.04
N LEU A 24 -18.57 1.39 -6.00
CA LEU A 24 -19.12 2.74 -6.07
C LEU A 24 -19.34 3.22 -7.50
N PHE A 25 -18.38 2.99 -8.40
CA PHE A 25 -18.40 3.50 -9.76
C PHE A 25 -18.87 2.49 -10.80
N GLY A 26 -18.85 1.20 -10.46
CA GLY A 26 -18.80 0.10 -11.44
C GLY A 26 -17.35 -0.20 -11.84
N GLU A 27 -17.08 -1.46 -12.18
CA GLU A 27 -15.73 -1.92 -12.54
C GLU A 27 -15.20 -1.23 -13.80
N GLU A 28 -16.01 -1.16 -14.87
CA GLU A 28 -15.64 -0.50 -16.13
C GLU A 28 -15.24 0.97 -15.92
N ARG A 29 -16.03 1.71 -15.14
CA ARG A 29 -15.75 3.13 -14.88
C ARG A 29 -14.50 3.31 -14.01
N LEU A 30 -14.26 2.40 -13.04
CA LEU A 30 -13.03 2.44 -12.27
C LEU A 30 -11.81 2.20 -13.17
N LEU A 31 -11.91 1.29 -14.12
CA LEU A 31 -10.83 1.00 -15.06
C LEU A 31 -10.48 2.22 -15.92
N GLU A 32 -11.48 2.89 -16.49
CA GLU A 32 -11.26 4.15 -17.23
C GLU A 32 -10.51 5.18 -16.37
N LEU A 33 -10.88 5.35 -15.11
CA LEU A 33 -10.21 6.29 -14.20
C LEU A 33 -8.77 5.87 -13.87
N LEU A 34 -8.51 4.56 -13.77
CA LEU A 34 -7.16 4.02 -13.51
C LEU A 34 -6.25 4.21 -14.72
N GLU A 35 -6.76 3.97 -15.92
CA GLU A 35 -6.05 4.16 -17.18
C GLU A 35 -5.74 5.65 -17.41
N ASP A 36 -6.75 6.53 -17.26
CA ASP A 36 -6.59 7.99 -17.35
C ASP A 36 -5.53 8.51 -16.38
N ALA A 37 -5.52 8.00 -15.14
CA ALA A 37 -4.53 8.39 -14.14
C ALA A 37 -3.10 8.01 -14.53
N THR A 38 -2.91 6.86 -15.18
CA THR A 38 -1.60 6.39 -15.63
C THR A 38 -1.05 7.14 -16.84
N GLU A 39 -1.89 7.79 -17.64
CA GLU A 39 -1.47 8.58 -18.80
C GLU A 39 -0.98 9.99 -18.44
N LEU A 40 -1.10 10.41 -17.18
CA LEU A 40 -0.70 11.75 -16.74
C LEU A 40 0.81 11.86 -16.55
N PRO A 41 1.46 12.91 -17.12
CA PRO A 41 2.91 13.13 -16.99
C PRO A 41 3.41 13.18 -15.53
N ASP A 42 2.59 13.72 -14.62
CA ASP A 42 2.94 13.91 -13.21
C ASP A 42 2.68 12.69 -12.32
N PHE A 43 1.96 11.67 -12.81
CA PHE A 43 1.68 10.45 -12.03
C PHE A 43 2.97 9.71 -11.69
N GLY A 44 3.93 9.72 -12.64
CA GLY A 44 5.23 9.09 -12.48
C GLY A 44 6.11 9.78 -11.43
N GLU A 45 6.09 11.11 -11.32
CA GLU A 45 6.96 11.83 -10.37
C GLU A 45 6.34 12.00 -8.99
N SER A 46 5.02 12.20 -8.89
CA SER A 46 4.32 12.41 -7.62
C SER A 46 4.07 11.13 -6.81
N VAL A 47 4.03 9.97 -7.47
CA VAL A 47 3.76 8.65 -6.83
C VAL A 47 5.05 7.80 -6.74
N GLN A 48 6.18 8.27 -7.24
CA GLN A 48 7.46 7.56 -7.18
C GLN A 48 8.01 7.48 -5.74
N PHE A 49 7.65 6.42 -5.04
CA PHE A 49 8.31 6.05 -3.80
C PHE A 49 9.74 5.59 -4.11
N LYS A 50 10.73 6.17 -3.44
CA LYS A 50 12.14 5.80 -3.60
C LYS A 50 12.59 4.94 -2.41
N PRO A 51 12.79 3.61 -2.60
CA PRO A 51 13.25 2.72 -1.54
C PRO A 51 14.59 3.13 -0.94
N SER A 52 15.42 3.89 -1.66
CA SER A 52 16.67 4.45 -1.13
C SER A 52 16.44 5.38 0.08
N GLU A 53 15.21 5.89 0.27
CA GLU A 53 14.80 6.64 1.46
C GLU A 53 14.42 5.73 2.63
N ILE A 54 14.08 4.45 2.38
CA ILE A 54 14.05 3.42 3.41
C ILE A 54 15.48 3.17 3.82
N GLN A 55 15.90 3.93 4.82
CA GLN A 55 17.25 3.88 5.31
C GLN A 55 17.49 2.45 5.81
N ALA A 56 18.53 1.76 5.31
CA ALA A 56 18.87 0.39 5.74
C ALA A 56 18.93 0.26 7.29
N LYS A 57 19.17 1.38 7.99
CA LYS A 57 19.11 1.51 9.45
C LYS A 57 17.72 1.27 10.07
N TRP A 58 16.64 1.24 9.30
CA TRP A 58 15.25 1.04 9.73
C TRP A 58 14.87 -0.45 9.77
N LEU A 59 15.67 -1.28 9.10
CA LEU A 59 15.47 -2.71 9.02
C LEU A 59 16.53 -3.41 9.87
N GLU A 60 16.10 -4.46 10.56
CA GLU A 60 16.99 -5.46 11.12
C GLU A 60 17.16 -6.56 10.08
N PRO A 61 18.40 -6.88 9.68
CA PRO A 61 18.65 -7.92 8.69
C PRO A 61 18.08 -9.25 9.18
N SER A 62 17.49 -10.03 8.26
CA SER A 62 17.11 -11.40 8.55
C SER A 62 18.37 -12.27 8.69
N VAL A 63 18.34 -13.23 9.61
CA VAL A 63 19.47 -14.17 9.83
C VAL A 63 19.33 -15.42 8.93
N SER A 64 18.57 -15.38 7.83
CA SER A 64 18.19 -16.61 7.12
C SER A 64 17.91 -16.46 5.62
N GLU A 65 18.24 -17.49 4.84
CA GLU A 65 18.08 -17.67 3.38
C GLU A 65 16.60 -17.78 2.91
N ILE A 66 15.68 -17.03 3.52
CA ILE A 66 14.21 -17.22 3.43
C ILE A 66 13.55 -16.28 2.39
N ASN A 67 14.32 -15.64 1.50
CA ASN A 67 13.75 -14.68 0.53
C ASN A 67 12.73 -15.31 -0.44
N ALA A 68 12.96 -16.54 -0.92
CA ALA A 68 12.03 -17.21 -1.84
C ALA A 68 10.67 -17.51 -1.19
N LEU A 69 10.65 -17.73 0.14
CA LEU A 69 9.40 -17.98 0.87
C LEU A 69 8.60 -16.68 1.06
N ALA A 70 9.27 -15.55 1.29
CA ALA A 70 8.58 -14.27 1.46
C ALA A 70 7.81 -13.83 0.20
N TYR A 71 8.36 -14.09 -1.00
CA TYR A 71 7.64 -13.82 -2.25
C TYR A 71 6.43 -14.76 -2.44
N ALA A 72 6.58 -16.05 -2.15
CA ALA A 72 5.47 -17.00 -2.23
C ALA A 72 4.35 -16.68 -1.21
N GLU A 73 4.70 -16.23 0.00
CA GLU A 73 3.74 -15.74 1.00
C GLU A 73 2.95 -14.53 0.49
N LEU A 74 3.62 -13.63 -0.22
CA LEU A 74 3.04 -12.41 -0.79
C LEU A 74 2.08 -12.73 -1.96
N GLU A 75 2.52 -13.56 -2.90
CA GLU A 75 1.68 -14.04 -4.01
C GLU A 75 0.46 -14.79 -3.49
N GLY A 76 0.65 -15.70 -2.51
CA GLY A 76 -0.44 -16.42 -1.86
C GLY A 76 -1.47 -15.48 -1.22
N ALA A 77 -1.00 -14.43 -0.53
CA ALA A 77 -1.90 -13.45 0.06
C ALA A 77 -2.69 -12.64 -0.99
N VAL A 78 -2.09 -12.31 -2.13
CA VAL A 78 -2.78 -11.59 -3.21
C VAL A 78 -3.88 -12.46 -3.82
N LEU A 79 -3.63 -13.75 -4.03
CA LEU A 79 -4.63 -14.70 -4.50
C LEU A 79 -5.83 -14.78 -3.52
N ASP A 80 -5.57 -14.77 -2.22
CA ASP A 80 -6.60 -14.82 -1.18
C ASP A 80 -7.49 -13.55 -1.16
N PHE A 81 -7.06 -12.43 -1.74
CA PHE A 81 -7.90 -11.22 -1.85
C PHE A 81 -9.08 -11.40 -2.82
N ASN A 82 -9.06 -12.43 -3.68
CA ASN A 82 -10.12 -12.76 -4.62
C ASN A 82 -10.54 -11.55 -5.50
N LEU A 83 -9.55 -10.84 -6.06
CA LEU A 83 -9.80 -9.73 -6.98
C LEU A 83 -10.12 -10.23 -8.40
N PRO A 84 -10.94 -9.50 -9.18
CA PRO A 84 -10.95 -9.63 -10.63
C PRO A 84 -9.54 -9.44 -11.19
N ALA A 85 -9.16 -10.24 -12.20
CA ALA A 85 -7.78 -10.28 -12.72
C ALA A 85 -7.24 -8.90 -13.13
N ILE A 86 -8.11 -8.02 -13.63
CA ILE A 86 -7.70 -6.67 -14.03
C ILE A 86 -7.45 -5.74 -12.83
N LEU A 87 -8.23 -5.85 -11.76
CA LEU A 87 -7.95 -5.13 -10.51
C LEU A 87 -6.73 -5.68 -9.80
N GLU A 88 -6.49 -6.99 -9.90
CA GLU A 88 -5.25 -7.61 -9.44
C GLU A 88 -4.03 -7.06 -10.20
N PHE A 89 -4.12 -6.92 -11.53
CA PHE A 89 -3.07 -6.26 -12.32
C PHE A 89 -2.77 -4.84 -11.83
N HIS A 90 -3.80 -4.01 -11.60
CA HIS A 90 -3.60 -2.66 -11.06
C HIS A 90 -3.05 -2.65 -9.64
N LEU A 91 -3.38 -3.65 -8.82
CA LEU A 91 -2.79 -3.84 -7.50
C LEU A 91 -1.28 -4.10 -7.60
N TRP A 92 -0.86 -5.02 -8.48
CA TRP A 92 0.55 -5.30 -8.75
C TRP A 92 1.30 -4.11 -9.35
N ALA A 93 0.60 -3.28 -10.14
CA ALA A 93 1.15 -2.07 -10.74
C ALA A 93 1.35 -0.92 -9.75
N TYR A 94 0.87 -1.03 -8.50
CA TYR A 94 0.95 0.05 -7.53
C TYR A 94 2.40 0.47 -7.24
N PRO A 95 2.80 1.74 -7.51
CA PRO A 95 4.21 2.13 -7.48
C PRO A 95 4.90 1.95 -6.13
N HIS A 96 4.21 2.28 -5.04
CA HIS A 96 4.77 2.16 -3.69
C HIS A 96 5.12 0.70 -3.36
N TYR A 97 4.31 -0.24 -3.83
CA TYR A 97 4.56 -1.66 -3.66
C TYR A 97 5.69 -2.18 -4.55
N ARG A 98 5.67 -1.85 -5.85
CA ARG A 98 6.74 -2.22 -6.80
C ARG A 98 8.10 -1.76 -6.32
N ALA A 99 8.17 -0.57 -5.76
CA ALA A 99 9.37 -0.03 -5.17
C ALA A 99 9.99 -0.96 -4.11
N PHE A 100 9.20 -1.61 -3.23
CA PHE A 100 9.75 -2.58 -2.29
C PHE A 100 10.24 -3.87 -2.96
N ILE A 101 9.48 -4.41 -3.91
CA ILE A 101 9.86 -5.64 -4.64
C ILE A 101 11.13 -5.44 -5.46
N GLU A 102 11.22 -4.31 -6.15
CA GLU A 102 12.34 -3.99 -7.05
C GLU A 102 13.57 -3.51 -6.27
N SER A 103 13.42 -3.22 -4.97
CA SER A 103 14.53 -2.82 -4.11
C SER A 103 15.41 -4.01 -3.72
N PRO A 104 16.69 -3.77 -3.38
CA PRO A 104 17.58 -4.82 -2.84
C PRO A 104 17.24 -5.23 -1.40
N LEU A 105 16.08 -4.81 -0.86
CA LEU A 105 15.69 -5.11 0.51
C LEU A 105 15.25 -6.57 0.64
N ASP A 106 15.75 -7.24 1.67
CA ASP A 106 15.27 -8.58 2.04
C ASP A 106 13.87 -8.46 2.66
N LEU A 107 12.86 -9.04 2.00
CA LEU A 107 11.46 -9.02 2.45
C LEU A 107 11.25 -9.76 3.78
N SER A 108 12.17 -10.64 4.16
CA SER A 108 12.20 -11.30 5.47
C SER A 108 12.73 -10.39 6.58
N SER A 109 13.35 -9.25 6.23
CA SER A 109 13.86 -8.27 7.20
C SER A 109 12.76 -7.77 8.12
N ARG A 110 13.15 -7.40 9.34
CA ARG A 110 12.19 -6.89 10.33
C ARG A 110 12.22 -5.37 10.37
N ILE A 111 11.04 -4.77 10.33
CA ILE A 111 10.87 -3.35 10.66
C ILE A 111 11.18 -3.19 12.16
N ARG A 112 12.16 -2.33 12.47
CA ARG A 112 12.59 -2.08 13.86
C ARG A 112 11.41 -1.74 14.77
N GLY A 113 11.35 -2.43 15.90
CA GLY A 113 10.26 -2.39 16.89
C GLY A 113 10.30 -1.21 17.88
N PRO A 114 9.58 -1.30 19.02
CA PRO A 114 9.28 -0.16 19.88
C PRO A 114 10.56 0.49 20.41
N GLY A 115 10.73 1.78 20.08
CA GLY A 115 11.96 2.57 20.32
C GLY A 115 12.48 3.27 19.06
N GLY A 116 12.08 2.81 17.86
CA GLY A 116 12.37 3.46 16.58
C GLY A 116 11.15 4.09 15.91
N ASP A 117 11.37 5.15 15.11
CA ASP A 117 10.31 5.82 14.34
C ASP A 117 10.04 5.22 12.95
N ALA A 118 10.89 4.28 12.51
CA ALA A 118 10.82 3.63 11.21
C ALA A 118 9.41 3.13 10.82
N GLY A 119 8.75 2.34 11.67
CA GLY A 119 7.42 1.81 11.34
C GLY A 119 6.33 2.87 11.29
N SER A 120 6.48 3.99 12.01
CA SER A 120 5.54 5.12 11.91
C SER A 120 5.78 5.93 10.63
N VAL A 121 7.04 6.11 10.24
CA VAL A 121 7.42 6.79 8.99
C VAL A 121 6.94 6.00 7.78
N LEU A 122 7.20 4.69 7.71
CA LEU A 122 6.72 3.83 6.62
C LEU A 122 5.20 3.84 6.48
N VAL A 123 4.46 3.84 7.59
CA VAL A 123 3.00 3.97 7.56
C VAL A 123 2.57 5.35 7.06
N GLY A 124 3.25 6.41 7.48
CA GLY A 124 2.96 7.77 7.01
C GLY A 124 3.19 7.94 5.52
N GLU A 125 4.31 7.41 5.01
CA GLU A 125 4.65 7.38 3.58
C GLU A 125 3.60 6.60 2.79
N ALA A 126 3.26 5.37 3.23
CA ALA A 126 2.24 4.56 2.58
C ALA A 126 0.87 5.27 2.49
N LEU A 127 0.47 5.96 3.57
CA LEU A 127 -0.79 6.72 3.57
C LEU A 127 -0.73 7.94 2.65
N ALA A 128 0.38 8.67 2.63
CA ALA A 128 0.56 9.83 1.75
C ALA A 128 0.53 9.40 0.27
N HIS A 129 1.20 8.29 -0.07
CA HIS A 129 1.15 7.72 -1.42
C HIS A 129 -0.24 7.22 -1.80
N ALA A 130 -0.98 6.63 -0.86
CA ALA A 130 -2.36 6.21 -1.10
C ALA A 130 -3.27 7.41 -1.36
N GLU A 131 -3.13 8.48 -0.58
CA GLU A 131 -3.90 9.72 -0.76
C GLU A 131 -3.58 10.39 -2.09
N ALA A 132 -2.29 10.54 -2.42
CA ALA A 132 -1.86 11.07 -3.71
C ALA A 132 -2.38 10.23 -4.89
N TRP A 133 -2.37 8.89 -4.76
CA TRP A 133 -2.92 7.99 -5.76
C TRP A 133 -4.43 8.20 -5.94
N ILE A 134 -5.22 8.30 -4.86
CA ILE A 134 -6.67 8.57 -4.95
C ILE A 134 -6.95 9.93 -5.60
N GLN A 135 -6.18 10.97 -5.24
CA GLN A 135 -6.31 12.30 -5.83
C GLN A 135 -6.01 12.29 -7.33
N ALA A 136 -5.08 11.45 -7.78
CA ALA A 136 -4.74 11.30 -9.18
C ALA A 136 -5.83 10.60 -10.02
N LEU A 137 -6.78 9.89 -9.40
CA LEU A 137 -7.88 9.20 -10.10
C LEU A 137 -8.91 10.14 -10.73
N HIS A 138 -8.70 11.47 -10.72
CA HIS A 138 -9.59 12.49 -11.32
C HIS A 138 -11.08 12.25 -11.09
N ILE A 139 -11.42 11.80 -9.87
CA ILE A 139 -12.78 11.41 -9.53
C ILE A 139 -13.69 12.65 -9.63
N PRO A 140 -14.84 12.55 -10.33
CA PRO A 140 -15.74 13.68 -10.47
C PRO A 140 -16.14 14.29 -9.12
N PRO A 141 -16.23 15.62 -8.99
CA PRO A 141 -16.47 16.29 -7.71
C PRO A 141 -17.78 15.86 -7.04
N ALA A 142 -18.79 15.47 -7.83
CA ALA A 142 -20.08 14.98 -7.33
C ALA A 142 -19.98 13.72 -6.45
N ILE A 143 -18.95 12.88 -6.66
CA ILE A 143 -18.76 11.59 -5.96
C ILE A 143 -17.41 11.51 -5.23
N SER A 144 -16.55 12.52 -5.36
CA SER A 144 -15.24 12.65 -4.70
C SER A 144 -15.29 12.31 -3.20
N GLN A 145 -16.18 12.95 -2.42
CA GLN A 145 -16.30 12.69 -0.99
C GLN A 145 -16.72 11.26 -0.65
N GLN A 146 -17.53 10.62 -1.49
CA GLN A 146 -17.93 9.23 -1.26
C GLN A 146 -16.77 8.29 -1.54
N ALA A 147 -15.99 8.55 -2.59
CA ALA A 147 -14.82 7.79 -2.96
C ALA A 147 -13.69 7.91 -1.91
N GLU A 148 -13.43 9.13 -1.42
CA GLU A 148 -12.48 9.37 -0.33
C GLU A 148 -12.87 8.57 0.93
N ARG A 149 -14.14 8.62 1.32
CA ARG A 149 -14.64 7.84 2.48
C ARG A 149 -14.55 6.33 2.24
N ALA A 150 -14.83 5.88 1.02
CA ALA A 150 -14.73 4.48 0.64
C ALA A 150 -13.27 3.99 0.78
N ALA A 151 -12.31 4.79 0.33
CA ALA A 151 -10.89 4.49 0.44
C ALA A 151 -10.35 4.63 1.88
N GLN A 152 -10.85 5.57 2.68
CA GLN A 152 -10.30 5.85 4.01
C GLN A 152 -10.36 4.65 4.97
N ILE A 153 -11.41 3.83 4.89
CA ILE A 153 -11.62 2.71 5.83
C ILE A 153 -10.50 1.64 5.74
N PRO A 154 -10.18 1.09 4.57
CA PRO A 154 -9.03 0.18 4.40
C PRO A 154 -7.72 0.76 4.95
N TRP A 155 -7.41 2.01 4.63
CA TRP A 155 -6.16 2.67 5.04
C TRP A 155 -6.08 2.93 6.55
N LEU A 156 -7.21 3.24 7.20
CA LEU A 156 -7.29 3.31 8.66
C LEU A 156 -7.04 1.95 9.34
N ARG A 157 -7.59 0.86 8.78
CA ARG A 157 -7.37 -0.50 9.27
C ARG A 157 -5.91 -0.93 9.09
N PHE A 158 -5.31 -0.61 7.96
CA PHE A 158 -3.89 -0.80 7.69
C PHE A 158 -3.03 -0.11 8.75
N ARG A 159 -3.18 1.22 8.90
CA ARG A 159 -2.47 2.01 9.90
C ARG A 159 -2.58 1.39 11.30
N THR A 160 -3.81 1.07 11.70
CA THR A 160 -4.09 0.50 13.02
C THR A 160 -3.41 -0.86 13.20
N SER A 161 -3.47 -1.72 12.19
CA SER A 161 -2.91 -3.08 12.23
C SER A 161 -1.38 -3.05 12.28
N VAL A 162 -0.75 -2.22 11.44
CA VAL A 162 0.70 -2.05 11.45
C VAL A 162 1.18 -1.49 12.79
N LEU A 163 0.59 -0.38 13.26
CA LEU A 163 1.00 0.26 14.51
C LEU A 163 0.87 -0.70 15.71
N LYS A 164 -0.23 -1.47 15.79
CA LYS A 164 -0.41 -2.51 16.82
C LYS A 164 0.68 -3.58 16.73
N ARG A 165 0.98 -4.10 15.54
CA ARG A 165 1.99 -5.17 15.32
C ARG A 165 3.43 -4.72 15.61
N ILE A 166 3.71 -3.41 15.56
CA ILE A 166 5.02 -2.84 15.95
C ILE A 166 5.03 -2.31 17.40
N GLY A 167 3.96 -2.53 18.18
CA GLY A 167 3.89 -2.14 19.60
C GLY A 167 3.65 -0.65 19.85
N LYS A 168 3.22 0.12 18.83
CA LYS A 168 2.85 1.54 18.97
C LYS A 168 1.35 1.68 19.17
N ARG A 169 0.93 2.70 19.92
CA ARG A 169 -0.49 3.05 20.04
C ARG A 169 -0.98 3.59 18.69
N PRO A 170 -2.09 3.08 18.14
CA PRO A 170 -2.73 3.73 17.00
C PRO A 170 -3.18 5.12 17.46
N LEU A 171 -2.50 6.17 16.98
CA LEU A 171 -2.97 7.53 17.16
C LEU A 171 -4.36 7.61 16.51
N GLY A 172 -5.35 8.08 17.28
CA GLY A 172 -6.72 8.27 16.78
C GLY A 172 -6.77 9.21 15.57
N PRO A 173 -7.90 9.28 14.85
CA PRO A 173 -8.03 10.16 13.71
C PRO A 173 -7.68 11.60 14.13
N ALA A 174 -6.71 12.20 13.44
CA ALA A 174 -6.57 13.64 13.46
C ALA A 174 -7.80 14.17 12.72
N TYR A 175 -8.70 14.78 13.50
CA TYR A 175 -9.83 15.54 12.98
C TYR A 175 -9.35 16.81 12.28
#